data_AF-A0A3M0XLB6-F1
#
_entry.id   AF-A0A3M0XLB6-F1
#
_cell.length_a   1.000
_cell.length_b   1.000
_cell.length_c   1.000
_cell.angle_alpha   90.00
_cell.angle_beta   90.00
_cell.angle_gamma   90.00
#
_symmetry.space_group_name_H-M   'P 1'
#
loop_
_entity.id
_entity.type
_entity.pdbx_description
1 polymer ?
#
loop_
_entity_poly.entity_id
_entity_poly.type
_entity_poly.pdbx_seq_one_letter_code
_entity_poly.pdbx_strand_id
1 'polypeptide(L)'
;IRTPLDNERLADLITEQVREITSDEDCALHVSIAGGRKTMGFYLGYALSLFGRPQDRLSHVLVSEPYESSWHFFYPTPGSNVINTHDNKLVDARDARVELAEIPFVRLRDGLDERLLEGAASFSETVALAQRALEPPRLVIDLEHQCILVAGERIELPPKQLALLSLFAERLLEGREPLTAPAKSAPDMEWGREFLRHYRAVRNGDLDDIERTEKALRKGMDGEYFSETKSKLHRILKKRLGAAAIPYLIDDGGTRPRRYALRLPKQSVHFGKLAGE
;
A
#
# COMPACT_ATOMS: atom_id res chain seq x y z
N ILE A 1 10.68 -5.86 28.67
CA ILE A 1 9.55 -6.14 27.77
C ILE A 1 8.74 -7.25 28.37
N ARG A 2 7.72 -6.88 29.14
CA ARG A 2 6.87 -7.80 29.89
C ARG A 2 5.38 -7.50 29.71
N THR A 3 5.03 -6.39 29.07
CA THR A 3 3.65 -5.98 28.81
C THR A 3 3.37 -5.87 27.30
N PRO A 4 2.10 -5.93 26.87
CA PRO A 4 1.73 -5.63 25.49
C PRO A 4 2.19 -4.25 25.04
N LEU A 5 2.08 -3.24 25.91
CA LEU A 5 2.53 -1.88 25.61
C LEU A 5 4.05 -1.79 25.42
N ASP A 6 4.84 -2.58 26.17
CA ASP A 6 6.28 -2.66 25.94
C ASP A 6 6.60 -3.26 24.57
N ASN A 7 5.82 -4.25 24.11
CA ASN A 7 6.02 -4.88 22.81
C ASN A 7 5.69 -3.91 21.68
N GLU A 8 4.61 -3.15 21.80
CA GLU A 8 4.20 -2.14 20.82
C GLU A 8 5.26 -1.04 20.70
N ARG A 9 5.70 -0.47 21.83
CA ARG A 9 6.77 0.53 21.85
C ARG A 9 8.08 0.00 21.29
N LEU A 10 8.41 -1.27 21.56
CA LEU A 10 9.57 -1.90 20.96
C LEU A 10 9.42 -2.02 19.44
N ALA A 11 8.26 -2.47 18.95
CA ALA A 11 8.00 -2.64 17.53
C ALA A 11 8.14 -1.30 16.80
N ASP A 12 7.56 -0.23 17.36
CA ASP A 12 7.68 1.12 16.82
C ASP A 12 9.13 1.60 16.81
N LEU A 13 9.86 1.43 17.92
CA LEU A 13 11.26 1.82 18.02
C LEU A 13 12.14 1.10 16.98
N ILE A 14 12.00 -0.22 16.86
CA ILE A 14 12.75 -1.02 15.87
C ILE A 14 12.39 -0.55 14.45
N THR A 15 11.10 -0.35 14.20
CA THR A 15 10.60 0.10 12.89
C THR A 15 11.20 1.43 12.49
N GLU A 16 11.19 2.40 13.42
CA GLU A 16 11.73 3.73 13.17
C GLU A 16 13.24 3.71 12.93
N GLN A 17 13.99 2.92 13.71
CA GLN A 17 15.43 2.78 13.50
C GLN A 17 15.77 2.16 12.14
N VAL A 18 15.05 1.12 11.72
CA VAL A 18 15.26 0.52 10.39
C VAL A 18 14.89 1.53 9.29
N ARG A 19 13.76 2.22 9.43
CA ARG A 19 13.31 3.26 8.49
C ARG A 19 14.35 4.37 8.34
N GLU A 20 14.83 4.91 9.45
CA GLU A 20 15.81 5.99 9.50
C GLU A 20 17.11 5.57 8.79
N ILE A 21 17.69 4.43 9.14
CA ILE A 21 18.94 3.95 8.51
C ILE A 21 18.72 3.68 7.03
N THR A 22 17.59 3.06 6.65
CA THR A 22 17.29 2.74 5.25
C THR A 22 16.82 3.94 4.43
N SER A 23 16.74 5.14 5.01
CA SER A 23 16.46 6.39 4.27
C SER A 23 17.71 6.92 3.54
N ASP A 24 18.91 6.60 4.02
CA ASP A 24 20.18 7.01 3.41
C ASP A 24 20.61 6.05 2.29
N GLU A 25 20.43 6.46 1.04
CA GLU A 25 20.74 5.67 -0.16
C GLU A 25 22.21 5.22 -0.27
N ASP A 26 23.14 5.92 0.38
CA ASP A 26 24.58 5.66 0.31
C ASP A 26 25.06 4.61 1.34
N CYS A 27 24.17 4.10 2.20
CA CYS A 27 24.48 3.07 3.17
C CYS A 27 23.75 1.74 2.90
N ALA A 28 24.28 0.65 3.43
CA ALA A 28 23.61 -0.65 3.48
C ALA A 28 23.46 -1.10 4.94
N LEU A 29 22.23 -1.49 5.31
CA LEU A 29 21.92 -2.03 6.63
C LEU A 29 22.14 -3.54 6.62
N HIS A 30 23.06 -4.02 7.45
CA HIS A 30 23.21 -5.45 7.73
C HIS A 30 22.81 -5.73 9.18
N VAL A 31 21.72 -6.48 9.34
CA VAL A 31 21.23 -6.92 10.63
C VAL A 31 21.65 -8.35 10.91
N SER A 32 22.17 -8.59 12.12
CA SER A 32 22.38 -9.93 12.66
C SER A 32 21.39 -10.21 13.79
N ILE A 33 20.56 -11.24 13.62
CA ILE A 33 19.75 -11.79 14.71
C ILE A 33 20.59 -12.87 15.39
N ALA A 34 21.19 -12.53 16.52
CA ALA A 34 21.91 -13.49 17.36
C ALA A 34 21.36 -13.45 18.80
N GLY A 35 21.07 -14.62 19.37
CA GLY A 35 20.67 -14.77 20.78
C GLY A 35 19.16 -14.96 21.04
N GLY A 36 18.78 -14.92 22.31
CA GLY A 36 17.49 -15.46 22.80
C GLY A 36 16.27 -14.53 22.75
N ARG A 37 16.38 -13.30 22.22
CA ARG A 37 15.28 -12.31 22.23
C ARG A 37 14.38 -12.45 21.00
N LYS A 38 13.65 -13.56 20.93
CA LYS A 38 12.80 -13.97 19.80
C LYS A 38 11.89 -12.85 19.27
N THR A 39 11.17 -12.15 20.16
CA THR A 39 10.23 -11.08 19.78
C THR A 39 10.92 -9.88 19.11
N MET A 40 12.11 -9.48 19.60
CA MET A 40 12.89 -8.40 18.96
C MET A 40 13.36 -8.82 17.56
N GLY A 41 13.89 -10.04 17.43
CA GLY A 41 14.32 -10.58 16.14
C GLY A 41 13.17 -10.65 15.13
N PHE A 42 11.98 -11.03 15.58
CA PHE A 42 10.78 -11.03 14.75
C PHE A 42 10.43 -9.62 14.23
N TYR A 43 10.29 -8.63 15.12
CA TYR A 43 9.96 -7.26 14.70
C TYR A 43 11.02 -6.65 13.80
N LEU A 44 12.29 -6.95 14.04
CA LEU A 44 13.39 -6.48 13.21
C LEU A 44 13.37 -7.09 11.81
N GLY A 45 13.14 -8.40 11.70
CA GLY A 45 12.95 -9.06 10.40
C GLY A 45 11.72 -8.54 9.65
N TYR A 46 10.64 -8.23 10.37
CA TYR A 46 9.43 -7.66 9.78
C TYR A 46 9.62 -6.21 9.32
N ALA A 47 10.29 -5.38 10.12
CA ALA A 47 10.67 -4.03 9.74
C ALA A 47 11.60 -4.04 8.50
N LEU A 48 12.57 -4.95 8.44
CA LEU A 48 13.36 -5.18 7.24
C LEU A 48 12.53 -5.62 6.03
N SER A 49 11.48 -6.41 6.24
CA SER A 49 10.60 -6.80 5.14
C SER A 49 9.84 -5.60 4.55
N LEU A 50 9.47 -4.63 5.40
CA LEU A 50 8.78 -3.41 5.01
C LEU A 50 9.74 -2.37 4.41
N PHE A 51 10.88 -2.13 5.04
CA PHE A 51 11.77 -0.99 4.73
C PHE A 51 13.10 -1.41 4.10
N GLY A 52 13.47 -2.69 4.12
CA GLY A 52 14.73 -3.16 3.59
C GLY A 52 14.83 -3.03 2.06
N ARG A 53 15.91 -2.42 1.60
CA ARG A 53 16.26 -2.17 0.19
C ARG A 53 17.16 -3.27 -0.36
N PRO A 54 17.31 -3.41 -1.69
CA PRO A 54 18.06 -4.52 -2.31
C PRO A 54 19.49 -4.74 -1.76
N GLN A 55 20.15 -3.71 -1.24
CA GLN A 55 21.47 -3.80 -0.60
C GLN A 55 21.45 -4.27 0.87
N ASP A 56 20.32 -4.16 1.55
CA ASP A 56 20.20 -4.48 2.98
C ASP A 56 20.12 -6.00 3.20
N ARG A 57 20.68 -6.50 4.31
CA ARG A 57 20.90 -7.93 4.59
C ARG A 57 20.43 -8.31 5.99
N LEU A 58 19.96 -9.54 6.13
CA LEU A 58 19.64 -10.18 7.40
C LEU A 58 20.47 -11.45 7.54
N SER A 59 21.07 -11.67 8.70
CA SER A 59 21.84 -12.89 8.97
C SER A 59 21.62 -13.42 10.37
N HIS A 60 22.02 -14.66 10.58
CA HIS A 60 22.11 -15.31 11.89
C HIS A 60 23.50 -15.94 12.05
N VAL A 61 24.04 -15.87 13.27
CA VAL A 61 25.32 -16.49 13.60
C VAL A 61 25.08 -17.92 14.06
N LEU A 62 25.58 -18.89 13.30
CA LEU A 62 25.57 -20.30 13.66
C LEU A 62 26.90 -20.65 14.31
N VAL A 63 26.82 -21.38 15.41
CA VAL A 63 27.97 -21.92 16.12
C VAL A 63 27.86 -23.43 16.06
N SER A 64 28.91 -24.13 15.65
CA SER A 64 28.88 -25.60 15.57
C SER A 64 28.62 -26.23 16.93
N GLU A 65 27.94 -27.39 16.95
CA GLU A 65 27.93 -28.25 18.14
C GLU A 65 29.37 -28.68 18.51
N PRO A 66 29.68 -28.89 19.80
CA PRO A 66 28.81 -28.71 20.98
C PRO A 66 28.94 -27.31 21.63
N TYR A 67 29.42 -26.30 20.89
CA TYR A 67 29.81 -25.00 21.45
C TYR A 67 28.61 -24.05 21.64
N GLU A 68 27.58 -24.14 20.80
CA GLU A 68 26.43 -23.22 20.76
C GLU A 68 25.67 -23.04 22.08
N SER A 69 25.63 -24.09 22.91
CA SER A 69 24.89 -24.12 24.18
C SER A 69 25.81 -24.01 25.40
N SER A 70 27.11 -23.84 25.20
CA SER A 70 28.09 -23.76 26.28
C SER A 70 28.24 -22.33 26.82
N TRP A 71 28.01 -22.16 28.12
CA TRP A 71 28.29 -20.90 28.83
C TRP A 71 29.78 -20.53 28.88
N HIS A 72 30.66 -21.48 28.55
CA HIS A 72 32.11 -21.27 28.53
C HIS A 72 32.65 -20.93 27.14
N PHE A 73 31.80 -20.93 26.11
CA PHE A 73 32.18 -20.57 24.75
C PHE A 73 31.72 -19.15 24.39
N PHE A 74 32.62 -18.35 23.81
CA PHE A 74 32.33 -16.99 23.36
C PHE A 74 32.75 -16.75 21.91
N TYR A 75 33.93 -17.22 21.52
CA TYR A 75 34.47 -17.15 20.17
C TYR A 75 35.55 -18.23 19.98
N PRO A 76 35.89 -18.60 18.72
CA PRO A 76 37.00 -19.50 18.44
C PRO A 76 38.32 -18.87 18.84
N THR A 77 39.03 -19.46 19.80
CA THR A 77 40.25 -18.88 20.35
C THR A 77 41.44 -19.05 19.40
N PRO A 78 42.36 -18.07 19.30
CA PRO A 78 43.56 -18.19 18.46
C PRO A 78 44.50 -19.35 18.85
N GLY A 79 44.41 -19.83 20.09
CA GLY A 79 45.16 -20.96 20.63
C GLY A 79 44.26 -21.92 21.40
N SER A 80 44.85 -23.02 21.86
CA SER A 80 44.13 -24.05 22.62
C SER A 80 43.53 -23.48 23.90
N ASN A 81 42.22 -23.65 24.07
CA ASN A 81 41.47 -23.28 25.24
C ASN A 81 40.39 -24.33 25.50
N VAL A 82 40.71 -25.31 26.35
CA VAL A 82 39.79 -26.39 26.69
C VAL A 82 38.69 -25.87 27.61
N ILE A 83 37.45 -26.02 27.16
CA ILE A 83 36.25 -25.65 27.89
C ILE A 83 35.40 -26.88 28.16
N ASN A 84 34.57 -26.80 29.20
CA ASN A 84 33.58 -27.82 29.48
C ASN A 84 32.26 -27.48 28.77
N THR A 85 31.66 -28.43 28.08
CA THR A 85 30.32 -28.28 27.49
C THR A 85 29.24 -28.53 28.56
N HIS A 86 27.99 -28.20 28.23
CA HIS A 86 26.84 -28.56 29.07
C HIS A 86 26.76 -30.07 29.38
N ASP A 87 27.14 -30.93 28.43
CA ASP A 87 27.14 -32.40 28.58
C ASP A 87 28.40 -32.97 29.26
N ASN A 88 29.17 -32.13 29.97
CA ASN A 88 30.44 -32.50 30.61
C ASN A 88 31.53 -33.08 29.67
N LYS A 89 31.48 -32.74 28.37
CA LYS A 89 32.56 -33.05 27.43
C LYS A 89 33.59 -31.93 27.44
N LEU A 90 34.86 -32.31 27.39
CA LEU A 90 35.96 -31.38 27.20
C LEU A 90 36.18 -31.18 25.70
N VAL A 91 36.07 -29.93 25.25
CA VAL A 91 36.30 -29.52 23.86
C VAL A 91 37.20 -28.30 23.82
N ASP A 92 37.96 -28.14 22.75
CA ASP A 92 38.83 -26.98 22.59
C ASP A 92 38.10 -25.87 21.82
N ALA A 93 37.94 -24.70 22.43
CA ALA A 93 37.24 -23.58 21.81
C ALA A 93 37.84 -23.16 20.46
N ARG A 94 39.13 -23.44 20.21
CA ARG A 94 39.80 -23.17 18.93
C ARG A 94 39.15 -23.89 17.74
N ASP A 95 38.52 -25.05 17.99
CA ASP A 95 38.00 -25.93 16.94
C ASP A 95 36.55 -25.61 16.58
N ALA A 96 35.94 -24.65 17.29
CA ALA A 96 34.59 -24.19 17.01
C ALA A 96 34.51 -23.51 15.64
N ARG A 97 33.47 -23.85 14.87
CA ARG A 97 33.16 -23.18 13.61
C ARG A 97 32.04 -22.18 13.85
N VAL A 98 32.28 -20.94 13.43
CA VAL A 98 31.28 -19.87 13.47
C VAL A 98 30.98 -19.44 12.04
N GLU A 99 29.72 -19.53 11.66
CA GLU A 99 29.24 -19.22 10.32
C GLU A 99 28.21 -18.09 10.39
N LEU A 100 28.27 -17.19 9.41
CA LEU A 100 27.27 -16.16 9.22
C LEU A 100 26.30 -16.61 8.13
N ALA A 101 25.15 -17.13 8.53
CA ALA A 101 24.12 -17.58 7.61
C ALA A 101 23.22 -16.41 7.21
N GLU A 102 23.09 -16.14 5.91
CA GLU A 102 22.15 -15.15 5.40
C GLU A 102 20.71 -15.70 5.46
N ILE A 103 19.79 -14.90 5.99
CA ILE A 103 18.37 -15.23 6.04
C ILE A 103 17.66 -14.42 4.96
N PRO A 104 17.09 -15.07 3.93
CA PRO A 104 16.29 -14.36 2.94
C PRO A 104 15.00 -13.83 3.59
N PHE A 105 14.58 -12.65 3.17
CA PHE A 105 13.32 -12.04 3.61
C PHE A 105 12.57 -11.42 2.43
N VAL A 106 11.25 -11.30 2.56
CA VAL A 106 10.38 -10.73 1.53
C VAL A 106 10.52 -9.21 1.58
N ARG A 107 10.71 -8.58 0.43
CA ARG A 107 10.82 -7.12 0.31
C ARG A 107 9.51 -6.55 -0.17
N LEU A 108 8.90 -5.71 0.65
CA LEU A 108 7.61 -5.05 0.39
C LEU A 108 7.75 -3.54 0.20
N ARG A 109 8.97 -2.98 0.33
CA ARG A 109 9.24 -1.54 0.29
C ARG A 109 8.64 -0.86 -0.94
N ASP A 110 8.82 -1.44 -2.12
CA ASP A 110 8.36 -0.86 -3.39
C ASP A 110 6.83 -0.81 -3.51
N GLY A 111 6.10 -1.50 -2.64
CA GLY A 111 4.64 -1.47 -2.55
C GLY A 111 4.09 -0.54 -1.46
N LEU A 112 4.95 0.08 -0.66
CA LEU A 112 4.54 1.00 0.40
C LEU A 112 4.30 2.41 -0.15
N ASP A 113 3.34 3.11 0.44
CA ASP A 113 3.08 4.53 0.18
C ASP A 113 4.29 5.38 0.60
N GLU A 114 4.68 6.39 -0.19
CA GLU A 114 5.79 7.31 0.15
C GLU A 114 5.60 7.96 1.53
N ARG A 115 4.35 8.23 1.94
CA ARG A 115 4.02 8.74 3.28
C ARG A 115 4.43 7.79 4.40
N LEU A 116 4.45 6.49 4.11
CA LEU A 116 4.93 5.45 5.01
C LEU A 116 6.43 5.28 4.95
N LEU A 117 7.16 5.96 4.08
CA LEU A 117 8.62 6.02 4.14
C LEU A 117 9.07 7.24 4.97
N GLU A 118 8.29 8.32 4.96
CA GLU A 118 8.59 9.62 5.59
C GLU A 118 8.37 9.70 7.12
N GLY A 119 7.96 8.62 7.80
CA GLY A 119 8.03 8.54 9.27
C GLY A 119 6.78 8.92 10.07
N ALA A 120 5.59 8.88 9.46
CA ALA A 120 4.35 9.32 10.13
C ALA A 120 3.48 8.19 10.73
N ALA A 121 3.90 6.93 10.68
CA ALA A 121 3.06 5.77 11.03
C ALA A 121 3.76 4.79 11.98
N SER A 122 3.01 4.31 12.97
CA SER A 122 3.39 3.19 13.84
C SER A 122 3.61 1.89 13.05
N PHE A 123 4.20 0.89 13.70
CA PHE A 123 4.35 -0.45 13.14
C PHE A 123 2.99 -1.01 12.69
N SER A 124 1.99 -0.96 13.59
CA SER A 124 0.66 -1.49 13.35
C SER A 124 -0.05 -0.81 12.18
N GLU A 125 0.05 0.51 12.06
CA GLU A 125 -0.50 1.26 10.93
C GLU A 125 0.19 0.88 9.61
N THR A 126 1.51 0.72 9.64
CA THR A 126 2.28 0.29 8.47
C THR A 126 1.87 -1.11 8.01
N VAL A 127 1.70 -2.05 8.95
CA VAL A 127 1.23 -3.41 8.65
C VAL A 127 -0.18 -3.37 8.05
N ALA A 128 -1.10 -2.63 8.66
CA ALA A 128 -2.47 -2.53 8.20
C ALA A 128 -2.56 -1.96 6.76
N LEU A 129 -1.72 -0.98 6.44
CA LEU A 129 -1.68 -0.40 5.09
C LEU A 129 -1.05 -1.34 4.06
N ALA A 130 0.03 -2.04 4.42
CA ALA A 130 0.63 -3.05 3.56
C ALA A 130 -0.36 -4.20 3.27
N GLN A 131 -1.13 -4.63 4.27
CA GLN A 131 -2.19 -5.62 4.09
C GLN A 131 -3.31 -5.12 3.17
N ARG A 132 -3.78 -3.88 3.35
CA ARG A 132 -4.78 -3.26 2.47
C ARG A 132 -4.33 -3.18 1.02
N ALA A 133 -3.04 -3.00 0.76
CA ALA A 133 -2.49 -3.00 -0.60
C ALA A 133 -2.53 -4.39 -1.28
N LEU A 134 -2.58 -5.47 -0.49
CA LEU A 134 -2.67 -6.85 -0.99
C LEU A 134 -4.13 -7.36 -1.11
N GLU A 135 -5.09 -6.69 -0.46
CA GLU A 135 -6.49 -7.05 -0.58
C GLU A 135 -7.03 -6.82 -1.99
N PRO A 136 -7.93 -7.69 -2.50
CA PRO A 136 -8.60 -7.44 -3.76
C PRO A 136 -9.29 -6.07 -3.75
N PRO A 137 -9.04 -5.21 -4.75
CA PRO A 137 -9.53 -3.83 -4.72
C PRO A 137 -11.05 -3.84 -4.80
N ARG A 138 -11.74 -3.31 -3.79
CA ARG A 138 -13.20 -3.17 -3.75
C ARG A 138 -13.62 -1.71 -3.88
N LEU A 139 -14.64 -1.44 -4.69
CA LEU A 139 -15.26 -0.13 -4.91
C LEU A 139 -16.75 -0.21 -4.64
N VAL A 140 -17.23 0.50 -3.62
CA VAL A 140 -18.67 0.71 -3.40
C VAL A 140 -19.00 2.17 -3.65
N ILE A 141 -20.00 2.43 -4.48
CA ILE A 141 -20.46 3.77 -4.85
C ILE A 141 -21.81 4.04 -4.20
N ASP A 142 -21.86 5.04 -3.34
CA ASP A 142 -23.08 5.55 -2.73
C ASP A 142 -23.44 6.91 -3.34
N LEU A 143 -24.42 6.88 -4.25
CA LEU A 143 -24.89 8.07 -4.96
C LEU A 143 -25.67 9.02 -4.05
N GLU A 144 -26.36 8.49 -3.04
CA GLU A 144 -27.26 9.23 -2.17
C GLU A 144 -26.48 10.06 -1.15
N HIS A 145 -25.46 9.45 -0.54
CA HIS A 145 -24.56 10.13 0.40
C HIS A 145 -23.33 10.75 -0.26
N GLN A 146 -23.26 10.76 -1.59
CA GLN A 146 -22.19 11.36 -2.39
C GLN A 146 -20.77 10.90 -1.99
N CYS A 147 -20.61 9.60 -1.73
CA CYS A 147 -19.36 9.04 -1.25
C CYS A 147 -19.06 7.67 -1.85
N ILE A 148 -17.81 7.24 -1.68
CA ILE A 148 -17.35 5.91 -2.07
C ILE A 148 -16.66 5.23 -0.89
N LEU A 149 -16.71 3.89 -0.86
CA LEU A 149 -15.86 3.06 -0.02
C LEU A 149 -14.83 2.38 -0.92
N VAL A 150 -13.56 2.73 -0.72
CA VAL A 150 -12.42 2.21 -1.48
C VAL A 150 -11.27 1.89 -0.56
N ALA A 151 -10.65 0.73 -0.75
CA ALA A 151 -9.61 0.20 0.12
C ALA A 151 -9.99 0.24 1.62
N GLY A 152 -11.27 0.14 1.99
CA GLY A 152 -11.74 0.27 3.39
C GLY A 152 -11.86 1.70 3.93
N GLU A 153 -11.63 2.74 3.11
CA GLU A 153 -11.80 4.14 3.49
C GLU A 153 -13.03 4.75 2.82
N ARG A 154 -13.85 5.46 3.61
CA ARG A 154 -14.97 6.26 3.09
C ARG A 154 -14.45 7.62 2.62
N ILE A 155 -14.67 7.93 1.35
CA ILE A 155 -14.25 9.18 0.72
C ILE A 155 -15.47 9.89 0.13
N GLU A 156 -15.75 11.09 0.61
CA GLU A 156 -16.72 11.99 -0.01
C GLU A 156 -16.16 12.53 -1.34
N LEU A 157 -17.00 12.51 -2.38
CA LEU A 157 -16.61 12.99 -3.71
C LEU A 157 -17.52 14.13 -4.15
N PRO A 158 -16.97 15.19 -4.76
CA PRO A 158 -17.82 16.21 -5.35
C PRO A 158 -18.69 15.60 -6.46
N PRO A 159 -19.91 16.11 -6.67
CA PRO A 159 -20.91 15.44 -7.52
C PRO A 159 -20.47 15.14 -8.95
N LYS A 160 -19.65 16.01 -9.55
CA LYS A 160 -19.11 15.80 -10.91
C LYS A 160 -18.11 14.63 -10.97
N GLN A 161 -17.25 14.51 -9.96
CA GLN A 161 -16.27 13.44 -9.85
C GLN A 161 -16.96 12.10 -9.59
N LEU A 162 -17.97 12.09 -8.72
CA LEU A 162 -18.78 10.90 -8.46
C LEU A 162 -19.53 10.46 -9.71
N ALA A 163 -20.19 11.39 -10.42
CA ALA A 163 -20.89 11.09 -11.66
C ALA A 163 -19.98 10.47 -12.75
N LEU A 164 -18.76 11.01 -12.91
CA LEU A 164 -17.78 10.45 -13.84
C LEU A 164 -17.36 9.04 -13.44
N LEU A 165 -17.11 8.80 -12.15
CA LEU A 165 -16.76 7.47 -11.64
C LEU A 165 -17.91 6.48 -11.82
N SER A 166 -19.14 6.89 -11.52
CA SER A 166 -20.36 6.09 -11.70
C SER A 166 -20.60 5.70 -13.15
N LEU A 167 -20.31 6.60 -14.10
CA LEU A 167 -20.38 6.30 -15.52
C LEU A 167 -19.46 5.12 -15.88
N PHE A 168 -18.18 5.19 -15.51
CA PHE A 168 -17.26 4.10 -15.84
C PHE A 168 -17.53 2.82 -15.04
N ALA A 169 -18.06 2.92 -13.82
CA ALA A 169 -18.47 1.76 -13.03
C ALA A 169 -19.64 1.01 -13.66
N GLU A 170 -20.68 1.72 -14.10
CA GLU A 170 -21.82 1.10 -14.80
C GLU A 170 -21.36 0.43 -16.11
N ARG A 171 -20.53 1.12 -16.91
CA ARG A 171 -19.97 0.55 -18.14
C ARG A 171 -19.16 -0.72 -17.90
N LEU A 172 -18.36 -0.76 -16.83
CA LEU A 172 -17.59 -1.96 -16.45
C LEU A 172 -18.53 -3.11 -16.09
N LEU A 173 -19.56 -2.86 -15.27
CA LEU A 173 -20.52 -3.88 -14.86
C LEU A 173 -21.26 -4.47 -16.07
N GLU A 174 -21.71 -3.61 -16.97
CA GLU A 174 -22.37 -3.99 -18.23
C GLU A 174 -21.42 -4.62 -19.26
N GLY A 175 -20.10 -4.57 -19.04
CA GLY A 175 -19.10 -5.10 -19.97
C GLY A 175 -18.99 -4.30 -21.27
N ARG A 176 -19.29 -2.99 -21.22
CA ARG A 176 -19.14 -2.12 -22.37
C ARG A 176 -17.67 -1.83 -22.66
N GLU A 177 -17.40 -1.60 -23.93
CA GLU A 177 -16.09 -1.21 -24.44
C GLU A 177 -15.58 0.11 -23.81
N PRO A 178 -14.24 0.25 -23.61
CA PRO A 178 -13.60 1.49 -23.16
C PRO A 178 -13.92 2.69 -24.08
N LEU A 179 -14.15 3.87 -23.47
CA LEU A 179 -14.58 5.08 -24.20
C LEU A 179 -13.40 5.94 -24.66
N THR A 180 -13.47 6.47 -25.87
CA THR A 180 -12.56 7.53 -26.31
C THR A 180 -12.95 8.85 -25.64
N ALA A 181 -11.97 9.64 -25.19
CA ALA A 181 -12.27 10.97 -24.63
C ALA A 181 -12.92 11.87 -25.69
N PRO A 182 -13.79 12.81 -25.28
CA PRO A 182 -14.30 13.82 -26.19
C PRO A 182 -13.17 14.66 -26.77
N ALA A 183 -13.36 15.15 -27.99
CA ALA A 183 -12.37 15.99 -28.66
C ALA A 183 -12.17 17.31 -27.89
N LYS A 184 -10.93 17.84 -27.88
CA LYS A 184 -10.57 19.03 -27.09
C LYS A 184 -11.44 20.26 -27.37
N SER A 185 -11.87 20.46 -28.61
CA SER A 185 -12.59 21.67 -29.03
C SER A 185 -13.87 21.38 -29.80
N ALA A 186 -14.31 20.12 -29.81
CA ALA A 186 -15.58 19.72 -30.42
C ALA A 186 -16.43 19.03 -29.34
N PRO A 187 -17.45 19.73 -28.81
CA PRO A 187 -18.37 19.15 -27.85
C PRO A 187 -19.05 17.88 -28.37
N ASP A 188 -19.08 16.86 -27.54
CA ASP A 188 -19.72 15.59 -27.84
C ASP A 188 -21.04 15.48 -27.06
N MET A 189 -22.14 15.45 -27.81
CA MET A 189 -23.51 15.40 -27.29
C MET A 189 -23.82 14.08 -26.59
N GLU A 190 -23.25 12.96 -27.06
CA GLU A 190 -23.46 11.65 -26.46
C GLU A 190 -22.75 11.58 -25.10
N TRP A 191 -21.49 12.03 -25.05
CA TRP A 191 -20.75 12.18 -23.79
C TRP A 191 -21.47 13.07 -22.79
N GLY A 192 -21.97 14.23 -23.24
CA GLY A 192 -22.74 15.14 -22.38
C GLY A 192 -23.99 14.47 -21.82
N ARG A 193 -24.74 13.73 -22.66
CA ARG A 193 -25.95 13.02 -22.25
C ARG A 193 -25.66 11.89 -21.26
N GLU A 194 -24.67 11.04 -21.54
CA GLU A 194 -24.30 9.94 -20.64
C GLU A 194 -23.86 10.50 -19.28
N PHE A 195 -22.98 11.50 -19.26
CA PHE A 195 -22.51 12.12 -18.01
C PHE A 195 -23.65 12.77 -17.22
N LEU A 196 -24.53 13.54 -17.87
CA LEU A 196 -25.63 14.22 -17.20
C LEU A 196 -26.62 13.22 -16.58
N ARG A 197 -26.81 12.03 -17.16
CA ARG A 197 -27.62 10.97 -16.55
C ARG A 197 -27.08 10.57 -15.18
N HIS A 198 -25.77 10.33 -15.08
CA HIS A 198 -25.14 9.98 -13.79
C HIS A 198 -25.10 11.19 -12.84
N TYR A 199 -24.87 12.40 -13.35
CA TYR A 199 -24.86 13.62 -12.53
C TYR A 199 -26.22 13.88 -11.87
N ARG A 200 -27.33 13.70 -12.60
CA ARG A 200 -28.68 13.81 -12.04
C ARG A 200 -28.94 12.77 -10.95
N ALA A 201 -28.47 11.53 -11.16
CA ALA A 201 -28.61 10.46 -10.16
C ALA A 201 -27.87 10.79 -8.86
N VAL A 202 -26.68 11.40 -8.94
CA VAL A 202 -25.90 11.86 -7.77
C VAL A 202 -26.56 13.03 -7.02
N ARG A 203 -27.24 13.92 -7.75
CA ARG A 203 -27.89 15.11 -7.15
C ARG A 203 -29.28 14.84 -6.59
N ASN A 204 -29.83 13.63 -6.80
CA ASN A 204 -31.12 13.20 -6.26
C ASN A 204 -32.26 14.22 -6.44
N GLY A 205 -32.25 15.00 -7.53
CA GLY A 205 -33.29 15.98 -7.85
C GLY A 205 -33.16 17.37 -7.20
N ASP A 206 -32.02 17.72 -6.59
CA ASP A 206 -31.76 19.09 -6.12
C ASP A 206 -31.59 20.06 -7.32
N LEU A 207 -32.67 20.80 -7.65
CA LEU A 207 -32.85 21.48 -8.93
C LEU A 207 -31.86 22.63 -9.18
N ASP A 208 -31.58 23.45 -8.17
CA ASP A 208 -30.83 24.71 -8.33
C ASP A 208 -29.37 24.48 -8.79
N ASP A 209 -28.75 23.40 -8.32
CA ASP A 209 -27.34 23.05 -8.62
C ASP A 209 -27.20 22.18 -9.88
N ILE A 210 -28.31 21.59 -10.34
CA ILE A 210 -28.38 20.82 -11.59
C ILE A 210 -28.34 21.77 -12.79
N GLU A 211 -29.09 22.87 -12.75
CA GLU A 211 -29.25 23.79 -13.87
C GLU A 211 -27.93 24.35 -14.40
N ARG A 212 -27.00 24.72 -13.53
CA ARG A 212 -25.70 25.29 -13.95
C ARG A 212 -24.87 24.28 -14.74
N THR A 213 -24.83 23.03 -14.30
CA THR A 213 -24.03 21.97 -14.96
C THR A 213 -24.71 21.52 -16.25
N GLU A 214 -26.04 21.41 -16.27
CA GLU A 214 -26.80 21.12 -17.49
C GLU A 214 -26.64 22.21 -18.54
N LYS A 215 -26.69 23.48 -18.14
CA LYS A 215 -26.48 24.61 -19.04
C LYS A 215 -25.07 24.60 -19.63
N ALA A 216 -24.06 24.27 -18.82
CA ALA A 216 -22.67 24.15 -19.29
C ALA A 216 -22.49 23.02 -20.31
N LEU A 217 -23.17 21.88 -20.11
CA LEU A 217 -23.10 20.71 -20.99
C LEU A 217 -24.20 20.65 -22.06
N ARG A 218 -24.96 21.73 -22.24
CA ARG A 218 -26.08 21.79 -23.21
C ARG A 218 -25.64 21.49 -24.64
N LYS A 219 -24.41 21.86 -24.99
CA LYS A 219 -23.79 21.60 -26.30
C LYS A 219 -23.00 20.29 -26.34
N GLY A 220 -23.02 19.49 -25.29
CA GLY A 220 -22.18 18.31 -25.13
C GLY A 220 -21.00 18.57 -24.18
N MET A 221 -20.20 17.53 -23.95
CA MET A 221 -18.97 17.59 -23.17
C MET A 221 -17.76 17.67 -24.11
N ASP A 222 -16.84 18.59 -23.84
CA ASP A 222 -15.55 18.65 -24.54
C ASP A 222 -14.43 17.96 -23.75
N GLY A 223 -13.27 17.82 -24.40
CA GLY A 223 -12.08 17.20 -23.81
C GLY A 223 -11.52 17.94 -22.60
N GLU A 224 -11.71 19.27 -22.51
CA GLU A 224 -11.24 20.06 -21.37
C GLU A 224 -12.06 19.76 -20.12
N TYR A 225 -13.39 19.75 -20.25
CA TYR A 225 -14.31 19.41 -19.17
C TYR A 225 -14.08 17.98 -18.65
N PHE A 226 -13.93 17.02 -19.57
CA PHE A 226 -13.61 15.63 -19.22
C PHE A 226 -12.28 15.55 -18.46
N SER A 227 -11.22 16.16 -19.01
CA SER A 227 -9.89 16.10 -18.43
C SER A 227 -9.86 16.77 -17.05
N GLU A 228 -10.48 17.94 -16.88
CA GLU A 228 -10.54 18.63 -15.60
C GLU A 228 -11.26 17.78 -14.54
N THR A 229 -12.40 17.20 -14.90
CA THR A 229 -13.21 16.37 -14.00
C THR A 229 -12.44 15.12 -13.57
N LYS A 230 -11.80 14.44 -14.52
CA LYS A 230 -10.96 13.25 -14.29
C LYS A 230 -9.73 13.59 -13.43
N SER A 231 -9.02 14.66 -13.74
CA SER A 231 -7.82 15.07 -13.00
C SER A 231 -8.14 15.42 -11.55
N LYS A 232 -9.29 16.08 -11.29
CA LYS A 232 -9.78 16.33 -9.93
C LYS A 232 -10.10 15.03 -9.18
N LEU A 233 -10.79 14.08 -9.82
CA LEU A 233 -11.06 12.75 -9.24
C LEU A 233 -9.74 12.03 -8.88
N HIS A 234 -8.82 11.93 -9.83
CA HIS A 234 -7.51 11.28 -9.61
C HIS A 234 -6.73 11.95 -8.48
N ARG A 235 -6.78 13.28 -8.36
CA ARG A 235 -6.11 14.01 -7.28
C ARG A 235 -6.70 13.67 -5.91
N ILE A 236 -8.02 13.59 -5.79
CA ILE A 236 -8.69 13.21 -4.53
C ILE A 236 -8.27 11.79 -4.13
N LEU A 237 -8.36 10.84 -5.07
CA LEU A 237 -8.01 9.44 -4.80
C LEU A 237 -6.53 9.28 -4.42
N LYS A 238 -5.61 9.90 -5.17
CA LYS A 238 -4.17 9.86 -4.86
C LYS A 238 -3.84 10.51 -3.53
N LYS A 239 -4.49 11.63 -3.18
CA LYS A 239 -4.27 12.31 -1.90
C LYS A 239 -4.69 11.45 -0.71
N ARG A 240 -5.80 10.71 -0.83
CA ARG A 240 -6.33 9.88 0.26
C ARG A 240 -5.60 8.54 0.33
N LEU A 241 -5.47 7.84 -0.80
CA LEU A 241 -5.01 6.45 -0.87
C LEU A 241 -3.54 6.27 -1.28
N GLY A 242 -2.85 7.31 -1.75
CA GLY A 242 -1.47 7.21 -2.25
C GLY A 242 -1.33 6.17 -3.37
N ALA A 243 -0.39 5.23 -3.23
CA ALA A 243 -0.15 4.16 -4.18
C ALA A 243 -1.36 3.21 -4.35
N ALA A 244 -2.15 3.02 -3.28
CA ALA A 244 -3.36 2.19 -3.32
C ALA A 244 -4.49 2.81 -4.17
N ALA A 245 -4.33 4.05 -4.66
CA ALA A 245 -5.29 4.66 -5.58
C ALA A 245 -5.32 4.00 -6.97
N ILE A 246 -4.20 3.39 -7.41
CA ILE A 246 -3.99 2.95 -8.80
C ILE A 246 -5.15 2.10 -9.36
N PRO A 247 -5.67 1.06 -8.66
CA PRO A 247 -6.76 0.23 -9.19
C PRO A 247 -8.08 1.00 -9.39
N TYR A 248 -8.27 2.11 -8.65
CA TYR A 248 -9.49 2.92 -8.66
C TYR A 248 -9.44 4.07 -9.67
N LEU A 249 -8.30 4.29 -10.32
CA LEU A 249 -8.17 5.33 -11.34
C LEU A 249 -8.84 4.90 -12.64
N ILE A 250 -9.47 5.86 -13.31
CA ILE A 250 -9.88 5.69 -14.72
C ILE A 250 -8.61 5.56 -15.57
N ASP A 251 -8.30 4.34 -16.00
CA ASP A 251 -7.18 3.97 -16.86
C ASP A 251 -7.38 4.56 -18.25
N ASP A 252 -6.31 4.94 -18.94
CA ASP A 252 -6.37 5.58 -20.26
C ASP A 252 -5.92 4.68 -21.43
N GLY A 253 -5.65 3.40 -21.15
CA GLY A 253 -5.20 2.42 -22.12
C GLY A 253 -3.72 2.49 -22.48
N GLY A 254 -2.97 3.51 -22.04
CA GLY A 254 -1.54 3.68 -22.30
C GLY A 254 -1.17 4.05 -23.75
N THR A 255 -1.84 3.48 -24.75
CA THR A 255 -1.59 3.70 -26.18
C THR A 255 -2.62 4.63 -26.81
N ARG A 256 -2.20 5.39 -27.84
CA ARG A 256 -3.11 6.22 -28.64
C ARG A 256 -3.86 5.37 -29.69
N PRO A 257 -5.15 5.64 -29.97
CA PRO A 257 -6.01 6.60 -29.27
C PRO A 257 -6.32 6.13 -27.84
N ARG A 258 -6.26 7.06 -26.88
CA ARG A 258 -6.51 6.74 -25.46
C ARG A 258 -7.95 6.29 -25.28
N ARG A 259 -8.15 5.16 -24.62
CA ARG A 259 -9.46 4.59 -24.32
C ARG A 259 -9.59 4.40 -22.82
N TYR A 260 -10.61 5.04 -22.26
CA TYR A 260 -10.81 5.17 -20.84
C TYR A 260 -11.74 4.09 -20.29
N ALA A 261 -11.34 3.46 -19.19
CA ALA A 261 -12.15 2.47 -18.49
C ALA A 261 -11.72 2.33 -17.02
N LEU A 262 -12.60 1.78 -16.18
CA LEU A 262 -12.19 1.18 -14.92
C LEU A 262 -11.73 -0.26 -15.19
N ARG A 263 -10.58 -0.65 -14.64
CA ARG A 263 -9.98 -1.98 -14.82
C ARG A 263 -10.13 -2.89 -13.59
N LEU A 264 -11.09 -2.57 -12.72
CA LEU A 264 -11.41 -3.38 -11.57
C LEU A 264 -12.10 -4.70 -12.00
N PRO A 265 -11.92 -5.81 -11.26
CA PRO A 265 -12.73 -7.00 -11.44
C PRO A 265 -14.22 -6.65 -11.28
N LYS A 266 -15.10 -7.14 -12.16
CA LYS A 266 -16.54 -6.81 -12.10
C LYS A 266 -17.17 -7.10 -10.75
N GLN A 267 -16.80 -8.23 -10.12
CA GLN A 267 -17.31 -8.64 -8.81
C GLN A 267 -16.87 -7.73 -7.65
N SER A 268 -15.97 -6.77 -7.89
CA SER A 268 -15.47 -5.87 -6.87
C SER A 268 -16.12 -4.48 -6.87
N VAL A 269 -16.99 -4.22 -7.86
CA VAL A 269 -17.66 -2.94 -8.04
C VAL A 269 -19.14 -3.09 -7.71
N HIS A 270 -19.64 -2.23 -6.82
CA HIS A 270 -21.03 -2.26 -6.38
C HIS A 270 -21.59 -0.84 -6.26
N PHE A 271 -22.87 -0.68 -6.59
CA PHE A 271 -23.66 0.46 -6.17
C PHE A 271 -24.46 0.07 -4.94
N GLY A 272 -24.45 0.89 -3.89
CA GLY A 272 -25.18 0.57 -2.66
C GLY A 272 -25.04 1.64 -1.59
N LYS A 273 -26.00 1.67 -0.67
CA LYS A 273 -25.96 2.57 0.48
C LYS A 273 -24.88 2.11 1.46
N LEU A 274 -23.96 3.00 1.78
CA LEU A 274 -22.98 2.81 2.85
C LEU A 274 -23.64 3.32 4.13
N ALA A 275 -24.01 2.41 5.03
CA ALA A 275 -24.58 2.78 6.34
C ALA A 275 -23.70 3.84 7.01
N GLY A 276 -24.33 4.90 7.52
CA GLY A 276 -23.64 5.87 8.36
C GLY A 276 -23.30 5.20 9.69
N GLU A 277 -22.03 5.25 10.08
CA GLU A 277 -21.67 5.20 11.50
C GLU A 277 -22.08 6.52 12.17
#